data_AF-A0AAW7F9F7-F1
#
_entry.id   AF-A0AAW7F9F7-F1
#
_cell.length_a   1.000
_cell.length_b   1.000
_cell.length_c   1.000
_cell.angle_alpha   90.00
_cell.angle_beta   90.00
_cell.angle_gamma   90.00
#
_symmetry.space_group_name_H-M   'P 1'
#
loop_
_entity.id
_entity.type
_entity.pdbx_description
1 polymer ?
#
loop_
_entity_poly.entity_id
_entity_poly.type
_entity_poly.pdbx_seq_one_letter_code
_entity_poly.pdbx_strand_id
1 'polypeptide(L)'
;MKMSSVKTVYDFMRYCRMHLWFQRSIRDMKVGDTFILGKYTQPISTYNHLIHLSTPLSDSGGEPSFVAEAWIEKERGIYKFYATWTFPTKPERSMIMTFGNFKIIKGGFIVFDSESEAIINFAKVCRYLAKMLDGMTMDEKKEYFAANSSPLFNGIWLDSDHTERRERAVQVEGKIKRVLISYKNHQMTHQLAAIVDAGIALGSIPLSESMNVR
;
A
#
# COMPACT_ATOMS: atom_id res chain seq x y z
N MET A 1 11.14 6.33 -18.15
CA MET A 1 12.33 6.43 -17.29
C MET A 1 12.84 5.02 -17.03
N LYS A 2 14.15 4.76 -17.16
CA LYS A 2 14.75 3.42 -16.95
C LYS A 2 15.16 3.26 -15.48
N MET A 3 15.19 2.03 -14.95
CA MET A 3 15.59 1.81 -13.55
C MET A 3 17.03 2.30 -13.29
N SER A 4 17.94 2.08 -14.22
CA SER A 4 19.34 2.56 -14.13
C SER A 4 19.51 4.08 -14.02
N SER A 5 18.45 4.86 -14.26
CA SER A 5 18.45 6.31 -14.07
C SER A 5 17.98 6.75 -12.67
N VAL A 6 17.55 5.83 -11.81
CA VAL A 6 17.13 6.12 -10.44
C VAL A 6 18.37 6.32 -9.58
N LYS A 7 18.67 7.57 -9.20
CA LYS A 7 19.84 7.90 -8.36
C LYS A 7 19.45 8.50 -7.02
N THR A 8 18.31 9.17 -6.93
CA THR A 8 17.85 9.87 -5.73
C THR A 8 16.45 9.43 -5.33
N VAL A 9 16.00 9.84 -4.14
CA VAL A 9 14.60 9.61 -3.69
C VAL A 9 13.61 10.28 -4.65
N TYR A 10 13.95 11.46 -5.17
CA TYR A 10 13.14 12.14 -6.18
C TYR A 10 12.98 11.28 -7.44
N ASP A 11 14.09 10.75 -7.96
CA ASP A 11 14.07 9.87 -9.13
C ASP A 11 13.25 8.61 -8.85
N PHE A 12 13.37 8.06 -7.64
CA PHE A 12 12.64 6.86 -7.25
C PHE A 12 11.13 7.11 -7.19
N MET A 13 10.68 8.21 -6.59
CA MET A 13 9.26 8.60 -6.58
C MET A 13 8.75 8.87 -7.99
N ARG A 14 9.54 9.57 -8.83
CA ARG A 14 9.21 9.80 -10.23
C ARG A 14 9.09 8.48 -11.01
N TYR A 15 10.00 7.54 -10.77
CA TYR A 15 9.97 6.22 -11.38
C TYR A 15 8.73 5.43 -10.96
N CYS A 16 8.29 5.54 -9.71
CA CYS A 16 7.08 4.91 -9.19
C CYS A 16 5.78 5.63 -9.59
N ARG A 17 5.85 6.77 -10.30
CA ARG A 17 4.71 7.69 -10.55
C ARG A 17 4.01 8.15 -9.27
N MET A 18 4.80 8.34 -8.22
CA MET A 18 4.34 8.88 -6.95
C MET A 18 4.57 10.39 -6.90
N HIS A 19 3.85 11.09 -6.01
CA HIS A 19 4.01 12.53 -5.87
C HIS A 19 5.43 12.89 -5.43
N LEU A 20 6.05 13.85 -6.12
CA LEU A 20 7.48 14.16 -5.94
C LEU A 20 7.79 14.79 -4.58
N TRP A 21 6.80 15.36 -3.89
CA TRP A 21 6.97 15.88 -2.54
C TRP A 21 7.13 14.76 -1.49
N PHE A 22 6.75 13.52 -1.81
CA PHE A 22 6.97 12.35 -0.92
C PHE A 22 8.45 12.13 -0.64
N GLN A 23 9.35 12.59 -1.52
CA GLN A 23 10.78 12.48 -1.30
C GLN A 23 11.21 13.07 0.05
N ARG A 24 10.57 14.16 0.49
CA ARG A 24 10.92 14.84 1.74
C ARG A 24 10.45 14.02 2.93
N SER A 25 9.20 13.57 2.90
CA SER A 25 8.64 12.71 3.95
C SER A 25 9.44 11.43 4.11
N ILE A 26 9.82 10.76 3.02
CA ILE A 26 10.65 9.55 3.07
C ILE A 26 12.03 9.84 3.69
N ARG A 27 12.66 10.96 3.33
CA ARG A 27 13.98 11.34 3.89
C ARG A 27 13.92 11.69 5.37
N ASP A 28 12.79 12.21 5.83
CA ASP A 28 12.58 12.67 7.20
C ASP A 28 12.02 11.56 8.11
N MET A 29 11.78 10.35 7.57
CA MET A 29 11.33 9.18 8.35
C MET A 29 12.28 8.86 9.50
N LYS A 30 11.71 8.60 10.67
CA LYS A 30 12.41 8.10 11.86
C LYS A 30 12.38 6.57 11.89
N VAL A 31 13.27 5.97 12.68
CA VAL A 31 13.25 4.51 12.88
C VAL A 31 11.89 4.10 13.45
N GLY A 32 11.27 3.09 12.85
CA GLY A 32 9.93 2.62 13.17
C GLY A 32 8.81 3.29 12.36
N ASP A 33 9.12 4.30 11.54
CA ASP A 33 8.12 4.94 10.70
C ASP A 33 7.75 4.09 9.48
N THR A 34 6.50 4.24 9.04
CA THR A 34 5.96 3.63 7.83
C THR A 34 5.40 4.71 6.90
N PHE A 35 5.72 4.65 5.61
CA PHE A 35 5.23 5.56 4.59
C PHE A 35 4.41 4.79 3.55
N ILE A 36 3.09 5.00 3.56
CA ILE A 36 2.15 4.33 2.66
C ILE A 36 2.10 5.07 1.33
N LEU A 37 2.34 4.36 0.24
CA LEU A 37 2.27 4.88 -1.14
C LEU A 37 0.93 4.54 -1.80
N GLY A 38 0.25 3.53 -1.28
CA GLY A 38 -1.15 3.25 -1.57
C GLY A 38 -1.57 1.92 -0.94
N LYS A 39 -2.82 1.84 -0.54
CA LYS A 39 -3.47 0.64 -0.02
C LYS A 39 -4.90 0.58 -0.53
N TYR A 40 -5.22 -0.53 -1.17
CA TYR A 40 -6.55 -0.87 -1.63
C TYR A 40 -6.81 -2.34 -1.35
N THR A 41 -7.95 -2.61 -0.73
CA THR A 41 -8.41 -3.96 -0.38
C THR A 41 -9.84 -4.10 -0.88
N GLN A 42 -10.14 -5.22 -1.54
CA GLN A 42 -11.48 -5.56 -1.99
C GLN A 42 -11.87 -6.92 -1.40
N PRO A 43 -12.99 -7.02 -0.66
CA PRO A 43 -13.46 -8.31 -0.15
C PRO A 43 -13.64 -9.33 -1.29
N ILE A 44 -13.28 -10.58 -1.05
CA ILE A 44 -13.54 -11.67 -1.99
C ILE A 44 -15.01 -12.08 -1.86
N SER A 45 -15.87 -11.60 -2.75
CA SER A 45 -17.27 -12.03 -2.79
C SER A 45 -17.41 -13.39 -3.47
N THR A 46 -17.79 -14.43 -2.72
CA THR A 46 -18.12 -15.76 -3.27
C THR A 46 -19.56 -15.88 -3.80
N TYR A 47 -20.38 -14.85 -3.69
CA TYR A 47 -21.75 -14.88 -4.23
C TYR A 47 -21.76 -14.66 -5.75
N ASN A 48 -22.13 -15.70 -6.51
CA ASN A 48 -22.49 -15.70 -7.94
C ASN A 48 -21.40 -15.33 -8.99
N HIS A 49 -20.19 -15.89 -8.89
CA HIS A 49 -19.19 -15.91 -9.99
C HIS A 49 -18.82 -14.55 -10.63
N LEU A 50 -19.21 -13.43 -10.01
CA LEU A 50 -18.95 -12.08 -10.49
C LEU A 50 -18.21 -11.33 -9.38
N ILE A 51 -17.00 -10.88 -9.70
CA ILE A 51 -16.21 -10.01 -8.82
C ILE A 51 -16.92 -8.65 -8.78
N HIS A 52 -17.71 -8.39 -7.73
CA HIS A 52 -18.40 -7.12 -7.55
C HIS A 52 -17.43 -6.06 -7.02
N LEU A 53 -17.17 -5.02 -7.82
CA LEU A 53 -16.40 -3.81 -7.46
C LEU A 53 -17.24 -2.88 -6.56
N SER A 54 -17.40 -3.24 -5.29
CA SER A 54 -17.83 -2.39 -4.15
C SER A 54 -17.98 -3.36 -2.96
N THR A 55 -17.38 -3.18 -1.79
CA THR A 55 -17.22 -1.99 -0.93
C THR A 55 -16.12 -2.32 0.08
N PRO A 56 -15.21 -1.41 0.49
CA PRO A 56 -14.46 -1.62 1.73
C PRO A 56 -14.86 -0.57 2.75
N LEU A 57 -15.42 -1.00 3.87
CA LEU A 57 -15.38 -0.28 5.16
C LEU A 57 -16.04 -1.16 6.22
N SER A 58 -15.32 -2.16 6.72
CA SER A 58 -15.47 -2.55 8.14
C SER A 58 -14.24 -3.29 8.65
N ASP A 59 -13.75 -2.78 9.77
CA ASP A 59 -12.97 -3.51 10.76
C ASP A 59 -13.72 -4.78 11.17
N SER A 60 -13.24 -5.95 10.77
CA SER A 60 -13.33 -7.18 11.58
C SER A 60 -12.41 -8.25 10.98
N GLY A 61 -11.78 -9.04 11.85
CA GLY A 61 -10.61 -9.85 11.51
C GLY A 61 -10.80 -10.85 10.37
N GLY A 62 -9.76 -11.00 9.56
CA GLY A 62 -9.50 -12.23 8.82
C GLY A 62 -10.37 -12.54 7.61
N GLU A 63 -11.19 -11.61 7.11
CA GLU A 63 -11.92 -11.86 5.86
C GLU A 63 -11.00 -11.76 4.64
N PRO A 64 -10.95 -12.80 3.79
CA PRO A 64 -10.04 -12.87 2.65
C PRO A 64 -10.37 -11.76 1.64
N SER A 65 -9.35 -11.05 1.21
CA SER A 65 -9.47 -9.89 0.31
C SER A 65 -8.42 -9.93 -0.80
N PHE A 66 -8.76 -9.40 -1.98
CA PHE A 66 -7.75 -9.00 -2.94
C PHE A 66 -7.05 -7.73 -2.45
N VAL A 67 -5.73 -7.66 -2.62
CA VAL A 67 -4.85 -6.67 -2.02
C VAL A 67 -3.97 -6.01 -3.08
N ALA A 68 -3.89 -4.69 -3.02
CA ALA A 68 -3.01 -3.84 -3.80
C ALA A 68 -2.41 -2.82 -2.83
N GLU A 69 -1.15 -3.01 -2.48
CA GLU A 69 -0.51 -2.29 -1.40
C GLU A 69 0.95 -2.01 -1.73
N ALA A 70 1.43 -0.83 -1.39
CA ALA A 70 2.84 -0.47 -1.46
C ALA A 70 3.21 0.49 -0.33
N TRP A 71 4.30 0.20 0.37
CA TRP A 71 4.79 1.02 1.48
C TRP A 71 6.30 0.93 1.64
N ILE A 72 6.84 1.87 2.42
CA ILE A 72 8.25 1.94 2.82
C ILE A 72 8.31 2.00 4.34
N GLU A 73 9.20 1.22 4.95
CA GLU A 73 9.47 1.24 6.39
C GLU A 73 10.89 1.74 6.64
N LYS A 74 11.08 2.42 7.77
CA LYS A 74 12.39 2.92 8.17
C LYS A 74 12.96 2.10 9.32
N GLU A 75 14.07 1.43 9.05
CA GLU A 75 14.93 0.81 10.06
C GLU A 75 16.25 1.57 10.25
N ARG A 76 17.03 1.17 11.25
CA ARG A 76 18.31 1.80 11.56
C ARG A 76 19.25 1.71 10.35
N GLY A 77 19.50 2.86 9.71
CA GLY A 77 20.39 2.97 8.56
C GLY A 77 19.85 2.41 7.22
N ILE A 78 18.68 1.77 7.20
CA ILE A 78 18.12 1.10 6.02
C ILE A 78 16.66 1.52 5.83
N TYR A 79 16.19 1.54 4.59
CA TYR A 79 14.78 1.66 4.23
C TYR A 79 14.36 0.34 3.59
N LYS A 80 13.23 -0.22 4.03
CA LYS A 80 12.63 -1.41 3.44
C LYS A 80 11.43 -0.98 2.61
N PHE A 81 11.25 -1.54 1.42
CA PHE A 81 10.05 -1.34 0.62
C PHE A 81 9.33 -2.67 0.44
N TYR A 82 8.01 -2.61 0.35
CA TYR A 82 7.17 -3.78 0.15
C TYR A 82 6.05 -3.42 -0.83
N ALA A 83 5.68 -4.37 -1.66
CA ALA A 83 4.50 -4.25 -2.50
C ALA A 83 3.83 -5.59 -2.77
N THR A 84 2.50 -5.56 -2.78
CA THR A 84 1.64 -6.72 -3.03
C THR A 84 0.57 -6.34 -4.04
N TRP A 85 0.33 -7.19 -5.03
CA TRP A 85 -0.76 -7.09 -5.99
C TRP A 85 -1.37 -8.47 -6.21
N THR A 86 -2.61 -8.67 -5.79
CA THR A 86 -3.34 -9.94 -5.99
C THR A 86 -4.59 -9.79 -6.84
N PHE A 87 -4.88 -8.57 -7.33
CA PHE A 87 -6.08 -8.30 -8.13
C PHE A 87 -6.04 -8.99 -9.51
N PRO A 88 -7.01 -9.87 -9.80
CA PRO A 88 -7.09 -10.62 -11.06
C PRO A 88 -7.72 -9.78 -12.18
N THR A 89 -7.24 -8.56 -12.39
CA THR A 89 -7.80 -7.64 -13.40
C THR A 89 -7.77 -8.19 -14.83
N LYS A 90 -6.91 -9.19 -15.09
CA LYS A 90 -6.86 -9.95 -16.34
C LYS A 90 -6.18 -11.31 -16.08
N PRO A 91 -6.54 -12.38 -16.81
CA PRO A 91 -6.01 -13.73 -16.58
C PRO A 91 -4.49 -13.83 -16.63
N GLU A 92 -3.85 -13.08 -17.52
CA GLU A 92 -2.40 -13.11 -17.72
C GLU A 92 -1.62 -12.23 -16.73
N ARG A 93 -2.30 -11.46 -15.87
CA ARG A 93 -1.62 -10.60 -14.91
C ARG A 93 -1.15 -11.43 -13.72
N SER A 94 0.16 -11.60 -13.60
CA SER A 94 0.77 -12.22 -12.45
C SER A 94 0.42 -11.47 -11.16
N MET A 95 0.18 -12.24 -10.09
CA MET A 95 0.27 -11.70 -8.75
C MET A 95 1.70 -11.25 -8.47
N ILE A 96 1.85 -10.18 -7.70
CA ILE A 96 3.15 -9.65 -7.32
C ILE A 96 3.23 -9.67 -5.80
N MET A 97 4.29 -10.28 -5.28
CA MET A 97 4.76 -10.08 -3.92
C MET A 97 6.24 -9.72 -4.03
N THR A 98 6.61 -8.54 -3.56
CA THR A 98 8.00 -8.10 -3.62
C THR A 98 8.36 -7.26 -2.41
N PHE A 99 9.62 -7.34 -2.03
CA PHE A 99 10.22 -6.54 -0.98
C PHE A 99 11.70 -6.34 -1.28
N GLY A 100 12.29 -5.33 -0.66
CA GLY A 100 13.70 -5.04 -0.81
C GLY A 100 14.13 -3.84 0.00
N ASN A 101 15.41 -3.51 -0.10
CA ASN A 101 16.07 -2.56 0.77
C ASN A 101 16.82 -1.51 -0.04
N PHE A 102 16.89 -0.30 0.51
CA PHE A 102 17.77 0.74 0.03
C PHE A 102 18.31 1.60 1.16
N LYS A 103 19.41 2.29 0.90
CA LYS A 103 20.01 3.27 1.81
C LYS A 103 19.97 4.64 1.15
N ILE A 104 19.70 5.67 1.94
CA ILE A 104 19.87 7.05 1.51
C ILE A 104 21.21 7.54 2.06
N ILE A 105 22.16 7.81 1.18
CA ILE A 105 23.49 8.31 1.54
C ILE A 105 23.55 9.85 1.46
N LYS A 106 24.67 10.43 1.88
CA LYS A 106 24.92 11.88 1.85
C LYS A 106 24.57 12.45 0.45
N GLY A 107 23.84 13.56 0.43
CA GLY A 107 23.34 14.17 -0.81
C GLY A 107 21.98 13.65 -1.28
N GLY A 108 21.37 12.69 -0.57
CA GLY A 108 20.04 12.16 -0.92
C GLY A 108 20.07 11.10 -2.03
N PHE A 109 21.25 10.56 -2.34
CA PHE A 109 21.42 9.46 -3.27
C PHE A 109 20.92 8.15 -2.66
N ILE A 110 20.32 7.32 -3.50
CA ILE A 110 19.87 5.98 -3.14
C ILE A 110 20.92 4.97 -3.57
N VAL A 111 21.23 4.04 -2.66
CA VAL A 111 21.93 2.79 -2.96
C VAL A 111 20.97 1.66 -2.69
N PHE A 112 20.58 0.93 -3.72
CA PHE A 112 19.75 -0.25 -3.58
C PHE A 112 20.61 -1.46 -3.20
N ASP A 113 20.12 -2.24 -2.23
CA ASP A 113 20.71 -3.50 -1.78
C ASP A 113 19.79 -4.66 -2.16
N SER A 114 19.16 -4.54 -3.33
CA SER A 114 18.14 -5.47 -3.80
C SER A 114 18.20 -5.59 -5.29
N GLU A 115 17.72 -6.72 -5.79
CA GLU A 115 17.71 -7.02 -7.21
C GLU A 115 16.87 -6.01 -7.98
N SER A 116 17.29 -5.74 -9.22
CA SER A 116 16.59 -4.80 -10.10
C SER A 116 15.12 -5.20 -10.31
N GLU A 117 14.84 -6.50 -10.32
CA GLU A 117 13.48 -7.02 -10.48
C GLU A 117 12.56 -6.61 -9.32
N ALA A 118 13.03 -6.67 -8.08
CA ALA A 118 12.24 -6.26 -6.92
C ALA A 118 11.84 -4.78 -7.00
N ILE A 119 12.77 -3.92 -7.41
CA ILE A 119 12.55 -2.48 -7.57
C ILE A 119 11.57 -2.21 -8.73
N ILE A 120 11.71 -2.94 -9.84
CA ILE A 120 10.81 -2.85 -10.98
C ILE A 120 9.39 -3.27 -10.58
N ASN A 121 9.24 -4.38 -9.86
CA ASN A 121 7.94 -4.89 -9.44
C ASN A 121 7.28 -3.96 -8.39
N PHE A 122 8.06 -3.43 -7.45
CA PHE A 122 7.58 -2.41 -6.51
C PHE A 122 7.05 -1.18 -7.25
N ALA A 123 7.81 -0.66 -8.22
CA ALA A 123 7.39 0.48 -9.02
C ALA A 123 6.16 0.16 -9.89
N LYS A 124 6.00 -1.07 -10.39
CA LYS A 124 4.79 -1.49 -11.13
C LYS A 124 3.56 -1.40 -10.25
N VAL A 125 3.60 -1.95 -9.02
CA VAL A 125 2.47 -1.88 -8.08
C VAL A 125 2.12 -0.44 -7.73
N CYS A 126 3.14 0.38 -7.42
CA CYS A 126 2.95 1.83 -7.21
C CYS A 126 2.21 2.50 -8.38
N ARG A 127 2.63 2.21 -9.61
CA ARG A 127 1.98 2.78 -10.82
C ARG A 127 0.55 2.29 -11.00
N TYR A 128 0.25 1.04 -10.65
CA TYR A 128 -1.12 0.54 -10.67
C TYR A 128 -1.99 1.26 -9.64
N LEU A 129 -1.49 1.44 -8.40
CA LEU A 129 -2.17 2.22 -7.37
C LEU A 129 -2.41 3.67 -7.80
N ALA A 130 -1.41 4.32 -8.39
CA ALA A 130 -1.58 5.67 -8.95
C ALA A 130 -2.66 5.70 -10.04
N LYS A 131 -2.68 4.69 -10.93
CA LYS A 131 -3.70 4.59 -11.98
C LYS A 131 -5.10 4.35 -11.41
N MET A 132 -5.23 3.57 -10.34
CA MET A 132 -6.49 3.37 -9.64
C MET A 132 -6.97 4.68 -9.01
N LEU A 133 -6.08 5.38 -8.30
CA LEU A 133 -6.37 6.67 -7.69
C LEU A 133 -6.82 7.74 -8.72
N ASP A 134 -6.16 7.79 -9.88
CA ASP A 134 -6.53 8.67 -11.00
C ASP A 134 -7.92 8.33 -11.55
N GLY A 135 -8.28 7.05 -11.55
CA GLY A 135 -9.57 6.54 -12.04
C GLY A 135 -10.71 6.65 -11.05
N MET A 136 -10.43 6.81 -9.74
CA MET A 136 -11.46 6.90 -8.71
C MET A 136 -12.36 8.13 -8.91
N THR A 137 -13.66 7.87 -8.88
CA THR A 137 -14.72 8.86 -8.87
C THR A 137 -14.69 9.71 -7.60
N MET A 138 -15.39 10.86 -7.61
CA MET A 138 -15.51 11.68 -6.41
C MET A 138 -16.26 10.97 -5.30
N ASP A 139 -17.22 10.09 -5.61
CA ASP A 139 -17.99 9.37 -4.60
C ASP A 139 -17.14 8.34 -3.86
N GLU A 140 -16.30 7.57 -4.58
CA GLU A 140 -15.34 6.66 -3.95
C GLU A 140 -14.31 7.41 -3.08
N LYS A 141 -13.94 8.64 -3.47
CA LYS A 141 -13.00 9.47 -2.70
C LYS A 141 -13.65 10.07 -1.45
N LYS A 142 -14.96 10.33 -1.45
CA LYS A 142 -15.69 10.94 -0.33
C LYS A 142 -15.55 10.12 0.95
N GLU A 143 -15.55 8.80 0.88
CA GLU A 143 -15.40 7.93 2.04
C GLU A 143 -14.07 8.17 2.77
N TYR A 144 -12.97 8.27 2.02
CA TYR A 144 -11.65 8.58 2.59
C TYR A 144 -11.61 9.99 3.19
N PHE A 145 -12.19 10.98 2.50
CA PHE A 145 -12.23 12.35 2.98
C PHE A 145 -13.11 12.49 4.23
N ALA A 146 -14.22 11.77 4.32
CA ALA A 146 -15.06 11.73 5.51
C ALA A 146 -14.32 11.14 6.72
N ALA A 147 -13.42 10.17 6.48
CA ALA A 147 -12.48 9.67 7.47
C ALA A 147 -11.24 10.57 7.69
N ASN A 148 -11.23 11.79 7.12
CA ASN A 148 -10.12 12.75 7.14
C ASN A 148 -8.80 12.21 6.54
N SER A 149 -8.87 11.17 5.73
CA SER A 149 -7.71 10.51 5.12
C SER A 149 -7.50 10.93 3.65
N SER A 150 -6.36 10.52 3.10
CA SER A 150 -6.11 10.58 1.66
C SER A 150 -6.71 9.34 0.97
N PRO A 151 -7.29 9.46 -0.24
CA PRO A 151 -7.75 8.30 -0.99
C PRO A 151 -6.65 7.26 -1.21
N LEU A 152 -7.01 5.98 -1.06
CA LEU A 152 -6.09 4.83 -1.03
C LEU A 152 -4.94 4.98 -0.01
N PHE A 153 -5.08 5.81 1.02
CA PHE A 153 -4.02 6.10 1.98
C PHE A 153 -2.71 6.59 1.32
N ASN A 154 -2.82 7.23 0.15
CA ASN A 154 -1.65 7.67 -0.61
C ASN A 154 -0.92 8.81 0.11
N GLY A 155 0.37 8.57 0.43
CA GLY A 155 1.26 9.54 1.05
C GLY A 155 1.08 9.68 2.55
N ILE A 156 0.49 8.70 3.21
CA ILE A 156 0.33 8.68 4.68
C ILE A 156 1.65 8.26 5.33
N TRP A 157 2.18 9.14 6.19
CA TRP A 157 3.41 8.90 6.94
C TRP A 157 3.06 8.63 8.41
N LEU A 158 3.24 7.39 8.83
CA LEU A 158 2.94 6.90 10.17
C LEU A 158 4.20 6.81 11.03
N ASP A 159 4.04 7.03 12.33
CA ASP A 159 5.00 6.63 13.34
C ASP A 159 4.85 5.16 13.76
N SER A 160 5.67 4.74 14.72
CA SER A 160 5.68 3.38 15.27
C SER A 160 4.37 2.97 15.97
N ASP A 161 3.54 3.93 16.38
CA ASP A 161 2.23 3.69 16.98
C ASP A 161 1.10 3.73 15.94
N HIS A 162 1.46 3.77 14.65
CA HIS A 162 0.56 3.89 13.51
C HIS A 162 -0.29 5.17 13.52
N THR A 163 0.27 6.26 14.06
CA THR A 163 -0.35 7.58 14.03
C THR A 163 0.31 8.42 12.95
N GLU A 164 -0.47 9.15 12.15
CA GLU A 164 0.08 9.99 11.11
C GLU A 164 0.93 11.12 11.72
N ARG A 165 2.16 11.29 11.23
CA ARG A 165 3.08 12.34 11.68
C ARG A 165 2.62 13.75 11.29
N ARG A 166 1.68 13.88 10.34
CA ARG A 166 1.12 15.14 9.87
C ARG A 166 -0.21 15.39 10.56
N GLU A 167 -0.33 16.55 11.19
CA GLU A 167 -1.62 17.04 11.69
C GLU A 167 -2.57 17.37 10.54
N ARG A 168 -3.84 17.03 10.71
CA ARG A 168 -4.91 17.40 9.79
C ARG A 168 -5.89 18.35 10.45
N ALA A 169 -6.37 19.30 9.64
CA ALA A 169 -7.41 20.23 10.05
C ALA A 169 -8.76 19.54 9.89
N VAL A 170 -9.43 19.28 11.01
CA VAL A 170 -10.74 18.60 11.06
C VAL A 170 -11.74 19.50 11.74
N GLN A 171 -12.98 19.50 11.25
CA GLN A 171 -14.07 20.25 11.87
C GLN A 171 -14.66 19.42 13.02
N VAL A 172 -14.52 19.93 14.24
CA VAL A 172 -15.05 19.31 15.46
C VAL A 172 -15.93 20.36 16.15
N GLU A 173 -17.21 20.06 16.31
CA GLU A 173 -18.19 20.96 16.97
C GLU A 173 -18.23 22.37 16.34
N GLY A 174 -18.16 22.43 15.01
CA GLY A 174 -18.19 23.69 14.26
C GLY A 174 -16.87 24.48 14.26
N LYS A 175 -15.82 24.04 14.97
CA LYS A 175 -14.50 24.66 14.97
C LYS A 175 -13.46 23.80 14.24
N ILE A 176 -12.53 24.43 13.54
CA ILE A 176 -11.39 23.73 12.94
C ILE A 176 -10.36 23.45 14.03
N LYS A 177 -10.10 22.18 14.32
CA LYS A 177 -9.04 21.72 15.21
C LYS A 177 -7.98 20.97 14.42
N ARG A 178 -6.72 21.07 14.84
CA ARG A 178 -5.64 20.23 14.32
C ARG A 178 -5.56 18.96 15.14
N VAL A 179 -5.65 17.81 14.48
CA VAL A 179 -5.63 16.50 15.13
C VAL A 179 -4.66 15.57 14.41
N LEU A 180 -4.12 14.61 15.15
CA LEU A 180 -3.40 13.48 14.60
C LEU A 180 -4.39 12.33 14.36
N ILE A 181 -4.24 11.63 13.23
CA ILE A 181 -5.12 10.53 12.86
C ILE A 181 -4.42 9.21 13.14
N SER A 182 -5.11 8.31 13.84
CA SER A 182 -4.63 6.95 14.04
C SER A 182 -5.07 6.04 12.90
N TYR A 183 -4.13 5.25 12.40
CA TYR A 183 -4.30 4.26 11.36
C TYR A 183 -4.08 2.83 11.89
N LYS A 184 -4.23 2.62 13.21
CA LYS A 184 -4.04 1.29 13.85
C LYS A 184 -4.88 0.19 13.20
N ASN A 185 -6.07 0.53 12.75
CA ASN A 185 -7.01 -0.39 12.09
C ASN A 185 -6.78 -0.55 10.58
N HIS A 186 -5.80 0.15 10.02
CA HIS A 186 -5.49 0.19 8.59
C HIS A 186 -4.09 -0.37 8.29
N GLN A 187 -3.63 -1.35 9.08
CA GLN A 187 -2.33 -1.98 8.89
C GLN A 187 -2.17 -2.60 7.49
N MET A 188 -0.92 -2.71 7.06
CA MET A 188 -0.59 -3.41 5.81
C MET A 188 -0.89 -4.90 5.95
N THR A 189 -1.38 -5.50 4.87
CA THR A 189 -1.73 -6.91 4.87
C THR A 189 -0.45 -7.74 4.77
N HIS A 190 -0.37 -8.83 5.54
CA HIS A 190 0.76 -9.75 5.43
C HIS A 190 0.82 -10.34 4.01
N GLN A 191 1.94 -10.16 3.31
CA GLN A 191 2.00 -10.39 1.87
C GLN A 191 1.71 -11.85 1.49
N LEU A 192 2.20 -12.82 2.28
CA LEU A 192 1.93 -14.24 2.04
C LEU A 192 0.46 -14.60 2.26
N ALA A 193 -0.20 -13.99 3.26
CA ALA A 193 -1.61 -14.27 3.53
C ALA A 193 -2.46 -13.81 2.35
N ALA A 194 -2.22 -12.59 1.85
CA ALA A 194 -2.92 -12.06 0.68
C ALA A 194 -2.76 -12.93 -0.58
N ILE A 195 -1.57 -13.51 -0.80
CA ILE A 195 -1.31 -14.40 -1.95
C ILE A 195 -2.04 -15.73 -1.78
N VAL A 196 -2.05 -16.30 -0.57
CA VAL A 196 -2.76 -17.54 -0.27
C VAL A 196 -4.27 -17.35 -0.47
N ASP A 197 -4.85 -16.30 0.10
CA ASP A 197 -6.27 -15.98 -0.03
C ASP A 197 -6.68 -15.82 -1.50
N ALA A 198 -5.88 -15.08 -2.27
CA ALA A 198 -6.12 -14.90 -3.70
C ALA A 198 -5.95 -16.21 -4.49
N GLY A 199 -4.96 -17.04 -4.15
CA GLY A 199 -4.75 -18.34 -4.77
C GLY A 199 -5.92 -19.31 -4.53
N ILE A 200 -6.47 -19.31 -3.32
CA ILE A 200 -7.69 -20.05 -2.97
C ILE A 200 -8.89 -19.51 -3.78
N ALA A 201 -9.10 -18.20 -3.78
CA ALA A 201 -10.23 -17.56 -4.45
C ALA A 201 -10.23 -17.80 -5.97
N LEU A 202 -9.06 -17.89 -6.59
CA LEU A 202 -8.90 -18.17 -8.02
C LEU A 202 -8.86 -19.67 -8.35
N GLY A 203 -9.08 -20.55 -7.37
CA GLY A 203 -9.06 -22.00 -7.56
C GLY A 203 -7.68 -22.57 -7.89
N SER A 204 -6.61 -21.79 -7.69
CA SER A 204 -5.22 -22.22 -7.89
C SER A 204 -4.66 -22.99 -6.70
N ILE A 205 -5.25 -22.78 -5.51
CA ILE A 205 -4.98 -23.54 -4.30
C ILE A 205 -6.29 -24.22 -3.89
N PRO A 206 -6.34 -25.56 -3.79
CA PRO A 206 -7.54 -26.24 -3.32
C PRO A 206 -7.80 -25.91 -1.85
N LEU A 207 -9.05 -25.63 -1.51
CA LEU A 207 -9.50 -25.70 -0.11
C LEU A 207 -9.37 -27.16 0.31
N SER A 208 -8.46 -27.48 1.22
CA SER A 208 -8.37 -28.84 1.73
C SER A 208 -9.67 -29.18 2.46
N GLU A 209 -10.43 -30.17 1.97
CA GLU A 209 -11.56 -30.79 2.69
C GLU A 209 -11.12 -31.51 4.00
N SER A 210 -9.84 -31.44 4.37
CA SER A 210 -9.24 -32.20 5.48
C SER A 210 -9.04 -31.40 6.78
N MET A 211 -10.02 -30.59 7.18
CA MET A 211 -10.16 -30.13 8.58
C MET A 211 -11.41 -30.67 9.28
N ASN A 212 -12.08 -31.69 8.71
CA ASN A 212 -12.88 -32.62 9.48
C ASN A 212 -11.95 -33.61 10.19
N VAL A 213 -11.31 -33.14 11.26
CA VAL A 213 -10.88 -34.05 12.32
C VAL A 213 -12.16 -34.62 12.94
N ARG A 214 -12.22 -35.95 12.92
CA ARG A 214 -13.32 -36.80 13.39
C ARG A 214 -14.00 -36.34 14.69
#